data_AF-A0A8T4LD09-F1
#
_entry.id   AF-A0A8T4LD09-F1
#
_cell.length_a   1.000
_cell.length_b   1.000
_cell.length_c   1.000
_cell.angle_alpha   90.00
_cell.angle_beta   90.00
_cell.angle_gamma   90.00
#
_symmetry.space_group_name_H-M   'P 1'
#
loop_
_entity.id
_entity.type
_entity.pdbx_description
1 polymer ?
#
loop_
_entity_poly.entity_id
_entity_poly.type
_entity_poly.pdbx_seq_one_letter_code
_entity_poly.pdbx_strand_id
1 'polypeptide(L)'
;MSRISQAKQKLRFADYLLSKNDEQMNQSAVRNIFDAANLAAREFVNNENVTPALLRNKMNYNSPEEKAFSDNFLLLWKLVSAEQDKDTITKAYNMVKAFVKFVEERAANSEI
;
A
#
# COMPACT_ATOMS: atom_id res chain seq x y z
N MET A 1 5.84 7.58 -16.07
CA MET A 1 4.70 7.46 -15.13
C MET A 1 5.28 7.34 -13.72
N SER A 2 4.91 8.20 -12.77
CA SER A 2 5.48 8.19 -11.40
C SER A 2 5.15 6.89 -10.65
N ARG A 3 5.92 6.53 -9.62
CA ARG A 3 5.65 5.33 -8.81
C ARG A 3 4.26 5.42 -8.16
N ILE A 4 3.85 6.61 -7.73
CA ILE A 4 2.51 6.89 -7.20
C ILE A 4 1.42 6.69 -8.24
N SER A 5 1.63 7.12 -9.48
CA SER A 5 0.67 6.87 -10.57
C SER A 5 0.48 5.37 -10.81
N GLN A 6 1.56 4.59 -10.77
CA GLN A 6 1.51 3.13 -10.89
C GLN A 6 0.81 2.49 -9.67
N ALA A 7 1.08 2.97 -8.46
CA ALA A 7 0.40 2.49 -7.24
C ALA A 7 -1.12 2.72 -7.30
N LYS A 8 -1.56 3.90 -7.77
CA LYS A 8 -2.98 4.20 -7.99
C LYS A 8 -3.61 3.30 -9.06
N GLN A 9 -2.88 2.96 -10.12
CA GLN A 9 -3.35 1.99 -11.11
C GLN A 9 -3.56 0.62 -10.48
N LYS A 10 -2.59 0.13 -9.70
CA LYS A 10 -2.70 -1.15 -8.97
C LYS A 10 -3.89 -1.18 -8.01
N LEU A 11 -4.13 -0.09 -7.28
CA LEU A 11 -5.31 0.02 -6.41
C LEU A 11 -6.63 -0.02 -7.20
N ARG A 12 -6.73 0.61 -8.37
CA ARG A 12 -7.93 0.51 -9.22
C ARG A 12 -8.18 -0.92 -9.70
N PHE A 13 -7.13 -1.66 -10.03
CA PHE A 13 -7.25 -3.08 -10.36
C PHE A 13 -7.68 -3.91 -9.16
N ALA A 14 -7.12 -3.66 -7.98
CA ALA A 14 -7.54 -4.35 -6.75
C ALA A 14 -9.03 -4.09 -6.43
N ASP A 15 -9.48 -2.83 -6.55
CA ASP A 15 -10.87 -2.42 -6.34
C ASP A 15 -11.82 -3.15 -7.31
N TYR A 16 -11.44 -3.22 -8.59
CA TYR A 16 -12.17 -3.98 -9.59
C TYR A 16 -12.29 -5.46 -9.24
N LEU A 17 -11.21 -6.09 -8.78
CA LEU A 17 -11.21 -7.50 -8.39
C LEU A 17 -12.09 -7.75 -7.16
N LEU A 18 -11.99 -6.91 -6.13
CA LEU A 18 -12.82 -6.99 -4.92
C LEU A 18 -14.32 -6.78 -5.20
N SER A 19 -14.65 -6.01 -6.25
CA SER A 19 -16.04 -5.79 -6.67
C SER A 19 -16.71 -7.05 -7.24
N LYS A 20 -15.93 -8.05 -7.66
CA LYS A 20 -16.46 -9.30 -8.24
C LYS A 20 -17.05 -10.25 -7.22
N ASN A 21 -16.79 -10.04 -5.92
CA ASN A 21 -17.26 -10.90 -4.83
C ASN A 21 -16.91 -12.39 -5.04
N ASP A 22 -15.77 -12.66 -5.68
CA ASP A 22 -15.28 -14.00 -5.95
C ASP A 22 -13.99 -14.24 -5.17
N GLU A 23 -13.83 -15.43 -4.58
CA GLU A 23 -12.71 -15.75 -3.71
C GLU A 23 -11.36 -15.72 -4.46
N GLN A 24 -11.32 -16.27 -5.67
CA GLN A 24 -10.10 -16.28 -6.49
C GLN A 24 -9.71 -14.85 -6.92
N MET A 25 -10.70 -14.01 -7.24
CA MET A 25 -10.50 -12.60 -7.54
C MET A 25 -10.04 -11.82 -6.30
N ASN A 26 -10.60 -12.11 -5.11
CA ASN A 26 -10.17 -11.49 -3.85
C ASN A 26 -8.69 -11.82 -3.58
N GLN A 27 -8.26 -13.07 -3.72
CA GLN A 27 -6.83 -13.42 -3.58
C GLN A 27 -5.97 -12.74 -4.64
N SER A 28 -6.47 -12.59 -5.87
CA SER A 28 -5.77 -11.86 -6.93
C SER A 28 -5.63 -10.36 -6.62
N ALA A 29 -6.55 -9.78 -5.84
CA ALA A 29 -6.48 -8.39 -5.40
C ALA A 29 -5.31 -8.16 -4.44
N VAL A 30 -4.97 -9.14 -3.60
CA VAL A 30 -3.87 -9.06 -2.61
C VAL A 30 -2.55 -8.68 -3.27
N ARG A 31 -2.22 -9.30 -4.41
CA ARG A 31 -0.98 -9.00 -5.14
C ARG A 31 -0.93 -7.56 -5.62
N ASN A 32 -2.05 -7.02 -6.09
CA ASN A 32 -2.14 -5.63 -6.53
C ASN A 32 -2.05 -4.65 -5.36
N ILE A 33 -2.65 -4.97 -4.22
CA ILE A 33 -2.54 -4.18 -2.97
C ILE A 33 -1.08 -4.15 -2.51
N PHE A 34 -0.41 -5.30 -2.53
CA PHE A 34 0.98 -5.43 -2.15
C PHE A 34 1.94 -4.66 -3.08
N ASP A 35 1.75 -4.78 -4.39
CA ASP A 35 2.52 -4.02 -5.39
C ASP A 35 2.34 -2.50 -5.17
N ALA A 36 1.10 -2.04 -4.92
CA ALA A 36 0.81 -0.63 -4.64
C ALA A 36 1.53 -0.14 -3.38
N ALA A 37 1.52 -0.94 -2.31
CA ALA A 37 2.19 -0.63 -1.07
C ALA A 37 3.71 -0.47 -1.25
N ASN A 38 4.34 -1.39 -1.99
CA ASN A 38 5.77 -1.29 -2.29
C ASN A 38 6.12 -0.05 -3.11
N LEU A 39 5.34 0.25 -4.15
CA LEU A 39 5.54 1.44 -4.97
C LEU A 39 5.45 2.73 -4.15
N ALA A 40 4.43 2.84 -3.30
CA ALA A 40 4.24 4.00 -2.42
C ALA A 40 5.37 4.13 -1.39
N ALA A 41 5.79 3.00 -0.79
CA ALA A 41 6.88 3.00 0.17
C ALA A 41 8.22 3.42 -0.47
N ARG A 42 8.50 2.95 -1.69
CA ARG A 42 9.70 3.35 -2.46
C ARG A 42 9.69 4.83 -2.80
N GLU A 43 8.53 5.37 -3.15
CA GLU A 43 8.41 6.81 -3.38
C GLU A 43 8.64 7.60 -2.11
N PHE A 44 7.97 7.21 -1.02
CA PHE A 44 8.06 7.89 0.27
C PHE A 44 9.50 7.95 0.81
N VAL A 45 10.22 6.83 0.74
CA VAL A 45 11.60 6.70 1.21
C VAL A 45 12.61 7.26 0.18
N ASN A 46 12.17 7.45 -1.07
CA ASN A 46 12.99 7.72 -2.24
C ASN A 46 14.13 6.70 -2.41
N ASN A 47 13.80 5.41 -2.31
CA ASN A 47 14.75 4.30 -2.41
C ASN A 47 14.07 3.07 -3.03
N GLU A 48 14.76 2.34 -3.91
CA GLU A 48 14.23 1.11 -4.53
C GLU A 48 14.17 -0.07 -3.54
N ASN A 49 15.09 -0.11 -2.57
CA ASN A 49 15.23 -1.19 -1.61
C ASN A 49 14.65 -0.77 -0.26
N VAL A 50 13.33 -0.89 -0.13
CA VAL A 50 12.63 -0.55 1.11
C VAL A 50 12.50 -1.77 2.01
N THR A 51 13.15 -1.71 3.17
CA THR A 51 12.91 -2.67 4.26
C THR A 51 11.91 -2.07 5.26
N PRO A 52 11.19 -2.92 6.02
CA PRO A 52 10.33 -2.44 7.11
C PRO A 52 11.08 -1.57 8.13
N ALA A 53 12.34 -1.89 8.42
CA ALA A 53 13.19 -1.10 9.31
C ALA A 53 13.48 0.29 8.73
N LEU A 54 13.78 0.37 7.42
CA LEU A 54 14.02 1.64 6.75
C LEU A 54 12.75 2.52 6.72
N LEU A 55 11.59 1.92 6.44
CA LEU A 55 10.29 2.58 6.52
C LEU A 55 10.05 3.19 7.90
N ARG A 56 10.21 2.40 8.96
CA ARG A 56 10.05 2.85 10.36
C ARG A 56 10.99 3.99 10.73
N ASN A 57 12.21 3.99 10.22
CA ASN A 57 13.19 5.04 10.50
C ASN A 57 12.91 6.35 9.74
N LYS A 58 12.26 6.27 8.58
CA LYS A 58 11.91 7.45 7.75
C LYS A 58 10.55 8.04 8.08
N MET A 59 9.70 7.28 8.75
CA MET A 59 8.35 7.70 9.10
C MET A 59 8.33 8.56 10.36
N ASN A 60 7.58 9.64 10.30
CA ASN A 60 7.28 10.49 11.43
C ASN A 60 6.14 9.87 12.24
N TYR A 61 6.41 9.45 13.47
CA TYR A 61 5.41 8.87 14.38
C TYR A 61 4.24 9.82 14.72
N ASN A 62 4.35 11.11 14.38
CA ASN A 62 3.27 12.09 14.54
C ASN A 62 2.24 12.07 13.40
N SER A 63 2.49 11.39 12.28
CA SER A 63 1.47 11.14 11.24
C SER A 63 0.77 9.79 11.50
N PRO A 64 -0.55 9.80 11.76
CA PRO A 64 -1.34 8.57 11.92
C PRO A 64 -1.25 7.63 10.72
N GLU A 65 -1.23 8.18 9.50
CA GLU A 65 -1.17 7.42 8.24
C GLU A 65 0.18 6.73 8.06
N GLU A 66 1.27 7.46 8.30
CA GLU A 66 2.63 6.89 8.25
C GLU A 66 2.78 5.77 9.29
N LYS A 67 2.34 6.00 10.52
CA LYS A 67 2.41 5.01 11.61
C LYS A 67 1.58 3.77 11.27
N ALA A 68 0.32 3.94 10.90
CA ALA A 68 -0.57 2.84 10.56
C ALA A 68 -0.02 1.99 9.41
N PHE A 69 0.54 2.62 8.37
CA PHE A 69 1.16 1.88 7.28
C PHE A 69 2.45 1.16 7.72
N SER A 70 3.38 1.82 8.44
CA SER A 70 4.63 1.20 8.91
C SER A 70 4.39 -0.03 9.78
N ASP A 71 3.45 0.08 10.72
CA ASP A 71 3.20 -0.98 11.71
C ASP A 71 2.63 -2.23 11.04
N ASN A 72 1.88 -2.05 9.96
CA ASN A 72 1.19 -3.11 9.24
C ASN A 72 1.86 -3.48 7.91
N PHE A 73 2.92 -2.79 7.49
CA PHE A 73 3.60 -3.07 6.22
C PHE A 73 4.10 -4.51 6.16
N LEU A 74 4.68 -5.02 7.26
CA LEU A 74 5.07 -6.43 7.40
C LEU A 74 3.90 -7.40 7.27
N LEU A 75 2.70 -7.01 7.71
CA LEU A 75 1.52 -7.86 7.60
C LEU A 75 1.08 -7.99 6.14
N LEU A 76 1.29 -6.97 5.30
CA LEU A 76 1.01 -7.04 3.86
C LEU A 76 1.81 -8.17 3.18
N TRP A 77 3.04 -8.44 3.62
CA TRP A 77 3.83 -9.57 3.12
C TRP A 77 3.23 -10.92 3.50
N LYS A 78 2.59 -11.00 4.68
CA LYS A 78 1.90 -12.22 5.13
C LYS A 78 0.62 -12.48 4.36
N LEU A 79 -0.08 -11.43 3.92
CA LEU A 79 -1.30 -11.57 3.11
C LEU A 79 -1.02 -12.29 1.78
N VAL A 80 0.18 -12.14 1.21
CA VAL A 80 0.55 -12.77 -0.06
C VAL A 80 0.80 -14.28 0.10
N SER A 81 1.11 -14.74 1.31
CA SER A 81 1.51 -16.14 1.57
C SER A 81 0.39 -17.06 2.05
N ALA A 82 -0.81 -16.53 2.32
CA ALA A 82 -1.91 -17.31 2.88
C ALA A 82 -3.24 -16.80 2.32
N GLU A 83 -4.23 -17.69 2.16
CA GLU A 83 -5.59 -17.29 1.83
C GLU A 83 -6.15 -16.38 2.93
N GLN A 84 -6.67 -15.23 2.50
CA GLN A 84 -7.25 -14.22 3.39
C GLN A 84 -8.75 -14.09 3.14
N ASP A 85 -9.51 -13.85 4.21
CA ASP A 85 -10.90 -13.47 4.08
C ASP A 85 -11.04 -12.06 3.45
N LYS A 86 -12.19 -11.81 2.82
CA LYS A 86 -12.45 -10.57 2.10
C LYS A 86 -12.34 -9.33 2.99
N ASP A 87 -12.73 -9.41 4.26
CA ASP A 87 -12.69 -8.27 5.18
C ASP A 87 -11.25 -7.88 5.48
N THR A 88 -10.38 -8.85 5.71
CA THR A 88 -8.94 -8.64 5.89
C THR A 88 -8.31 -8.00 4.65
N ILE A 89 -8.65 -8.47 3.46
CA ILE A 89 -8.14 -7.89 2.19
C ILE A 89 -8.65 -6.46 2.01
N THR A 90 -9.91 -6.20 2.34
CA THR A 90 -10.52 -4.86 2.23
C THR A 90 -9.89 -3.87 3.21
N LYS A 91 -9.60 -4.29 4.44
CA LYS A 91 -8.87 -3.48 5.43
C LYS A 91 -7.47 -3.13 4.92
N ALA A 92 -6.74 -4.10 4.36
CA ALA A 92 -5.42 -3.88 3.78
C ALA A 92 -5.48 -2.90 2.60
N TYR A 93 -6.46 -3.06 1.70
CA TYR A 93 -6.70 -2.14 0.59
C TYR A 93 -6.92 -0.70 1.06
N ASN A 94 -7.80 -0.48 2.04
CA ASN A 94 -8.10 0.85 2.55
C ASN A 94 -6.89 1.52 3.20
N MET A 95 -6.10 0.76 3.95
CA MET A 95 -4.85 1.23 4.54
C MET A 95 -3.83 1.64 3.48
N VAL A 96 -3.61 0.80 2.46
CA VAL A 96 -2.67 1.11 1.37
C VAL A 96 -3.17 2.30 0.54
N LYS A 97 -4.48 2.40 0.30
CA LYS A 97 -5.10 3.53 -0.38
C LYS A 97 -4.90 4.85 0.36
N ALA A 98 -5.08 4.87 1.68
CA ALA A 98 -4.82 6.04 2.50
C ALA A 98 -3.33 6.44 2.43
N PHE A 99 -2.43 5.49 2.54
CA PHE A 99 -0.99 5.77 2.46
C PHE A 99 -0.57 6.28 1.07
N VAL A 100 -1.05 5.67 -0.02
CA VAL A 100 -0.77 6.15 -1.39
C VAL A 100 -1.23 7.60 -1.58
N LYS A 101 -2.41 7.96 -1.06
CA LYS A 101 -2.92 9.33 -1.10
C LYS A 101 -2.02 10.28 -0.29
N PHE A 102 -1.63 9.89 0.92
CA PHE A 102 -0.71 10.67 1.74
C PHE A 102 0.63 10.93 1.04
N VAL A 103 1.23 9.91 0.42
CA VAL A 103 2.50 10.08 -0.31
C VAL A 103 2.33 10.98 -1.54
N GLU A 104 1.19 10.91 -2.23
CA GLU A 104 0.84 11.83 -3.32
C GLU A 104 0.80 13.29 -2.86
N GLU A 105 0.10 13.57 -1.76
CA GLU A 105 -0.03 14.90 -1.18
C GLU A 105 1.33 15.43 -0.69
N ARG A 106 2.13 14.58 -0.06
CA ARG A 106 3.49 14.93 0.39
C ARG A 106 4.42 15.24 -0.78
N ALA A 107 4.36 14.47 -1.86
CA ALA A 107 5.16 14.72 -3.06
C ALA A 107 4.79 16.08 -3.69
N ALA A 108 3.49 16.40 -3.80
CA ALA A 108 3.02 17.68 -4.30
C ALA A 108 3.44 18.87 -3.41
N ASN A 109 3.49 18.69 -2.09
CA ASN A 109 3.89 19.73 -1.13
C ASN A 109 5.41 19.89 -0.99
N SER A 110 6.21 18.95 -1.50
CA SER A 110 7.68 19.00 -1.45
C SER A 110 8.29 19.69 -2.68
N GLU A 111 7.47 20.13 -3.64
CA GLU A 111 7.88 20.89 -4.84
C GLU A 111 7.83 22.43 -4.64
N ILE A 112 7.98 22.92 -3.39
CA ILE A 112 8.12 24.36 -3.05
C ILE A 112 9.44 24.62 -2.33
#